data_AF-A0A923QG04-F1
#
_entry.id   AF-A0A923QG04-F1
#
_cell.length_a   1.000
_cell.length_b   1.000
_cell.length_c   1.000
_cell.angle_alpha   90.00
_cell.angle_beta   90.00
_cell.angle_gamma   90.00
#
_symmetry.space_group_name_H-M   'P 1'
#
loop_
_entity.id
_entity.type
_entity.pdbx_description
1 polymer ?
#
loop_
_entity_poly.entity_id
_entity_poly.type
_entity_poly.pdbx_seq_one_letter_code
_entity_poly.pdbx_strand_id
1 'polypeptide(L)'
;MHVTDKGQVTIPKHIRVAAGVAPGSEVSFSLEGSKIVITPVGTGVKEDRRAKLRAAAARVRGSLKPEFKQLGADEIMIFLRGEEVAPVPVRRGRR
;
A
#
# COMPACT_ATOMS: atom_id res chain seq x y z
N MET A 1 -24.42 1.10 -21.69
CA MET A 1 -24.97 0.88 -20.33
C MET A 1 -25.91 2.03 -20.04
N HIS A 2 -27.08 1.74 -19.47
CA HIS A 2 -28.11 2.75 -19.20
C HIS A 2 -28.27 2.95 -17.71
N VAL A 3 -28.67 4.16 -17.33
CA VAL A 3 -29.09 4.50 -15.97
C VAL A 3 -30.58 4.21 -15.88
N THR A 4 -31.01 3.47 -14.86
CA THR A 4 -32.44 3.20 -14.60
C THR A 4 -33.13 4.47 -14.08
N ASP A 5 -34.47 4.49 -14.04
CA ASP A 5 -35.25 5.59 -13.46
C ASP A 5 -34.85 5.94 -12.02
N LYS A 6 -34.37 4.95 -11.26
CA LYS A 6 -33.90 5.11 -9.87
C LYS A 6 -32.42 5.52 -9.77
N GLY A 7 -31.76 5.87 -10.88
CA GLY A 7 -30.36 6.25 -10.89
C GLY A 7 -29.36 5.09 -10.77
N GLN A 8 -29.82 3.83 -10.80
CA GLN A 8 -28.92 2.68 -10.76
C GLN A 8 -28.16 2.50 -12.08
N VAL A 9 -26.87 2.14 -11.99
CA VAL A 9 -26.02 1.82 -13.13
C VAL A 9 -25.28 0.51 -12.89
N THR A 10 -25.08 -0.26 -13.95
CA THR A 10 -24.28 -1.50 -13.87
C THR A 10 -22.79 -1.18 -14.07
N ILE A 11 -21.92 -1.78 -13.26
CA ILE A 11 -20.46 -1.65 -13.41
C ILE A 11 -19.90 -2.90 -14.13
N PRO A 12 -19.17 -2.77 -15.25
CA PRO A 12 -18.56 -3.88 -15.95
C PRO A 12 -17.61 -4.68 -15.08
N LYS A 13 -17.53 -6.00 -15.30
CA LYS A 13 -16.69 -6.91 -14.49
C LYS A 13 -15.24 -6.47 -14.39
N HIS A 14 -14.63 -6.04 -15.49
CA HIS A 14 -13.22 -5.64 -15.51
C HIS A 14 -12.96 -4.38 -14.66
N ILE A 15 -13.83 -3.38 -14.73
CA ILE A 15 -13.75 -2.18 -13.87
C ILE A 15 -13.95 -2.54 -12.41
N ARG A 16 -14.96 -3.38 -12.13
CA ARG A 16 -15.29 -3.82 -10.78
C ARG A 16 -14.11 -4.53 -10.10
N VAL A 17 -13.44 -5.43 -10.81
CA VAL A 17 -12.26 -6.15 -10.32
C VAL A 17 -11.08 -5.20 -10.12
N ALA A 18 -10.83 -4.30 -11.08
CA ALA A 18 -9.75 -3.32 -10.98
C ALA A 18 -9.95 -2.33 -9.82
N ALA A 19 -11.19 -1.90 -9.56
CA ALA A 19 -11.54 -1.01 -8.46
C ALA A 19 -11.66 -1.74 -7.10
N GLY A 20 -11.64 -3.08 -7.08
CA GLY A 20 -11.77 -3.88 -5.87
C GLY A 20 -13.16 -3.82 -5.23
N VAL A 21 -14.21 -3.52 -6.01
CA VAL A 21 -15.60 -3.48 -5.54
C VAL A 21 -16.19 -4.89 -5.65
N ALA A 22 -16.35 -5.62 -4.55
CA ALA A 22 -16.99 -6.93 -4.58
C ALA A 22 -18.52 -6.80 -4.56
N PRO A 23 -19.28 -7.83 -4.99
CA PRO A 23 -20.71 -7.89 -4.71
C PRO A 23 -20.96 -7.72 -3.20
N GLY A 24 -21.86 -6.81 -2.82
CA GLY A 24 -22.16 -6.49 -1.42
C GLY A 24 -21.16 -5.53 -0.74
N SER A 25 -20.18 -4.98 -1.47
CA SER A 25 -19.30 -3.94 -0.92
C SER A 25 -20.01 -2.60 -0.79
N GLU A 26 -19.73 -1.88 0.30
CA GLU A 26 -20.12 -0.48 0.46
C GLU A 26 -19.18 0.44 -0.33
N VAL A 27 -19.75 1.49 -0.92
CA VAL A 27 -19.03 2.45 -1.76
C VAL A 27 -19.47 3.87 -1.40
N SER A 28 -18.54 4.81 -1.48
CA SER A 28 -18.80 6.23 -1.36
C SER A 28 -18.76 6.86 -2.75
N PHE A 29 -19.63 7.85 -2.93
CA PHE A 29 -19.72 8.63 -4.15
C PHE A 29 -19.23 10.04 -3.85
N SER A 30 -18.30 10.52 -4.68
CA SER A 30 -17.92 11.94 -4.72
C SER A 30 -18.07 12.48 -6.14
N LEU A 31 -18.30 13.79 -6.23
CA LEU A 31 -18.36 14.51 -7.49
C LEU A 31 -17.06 15.30 -7.67
N GLU A 32 -16.31 14.99 -8.72
CA GLU A 32 -15.11 15.72 -9.11
C GLU A 32 -15.34 16.36 -10.48
N GLY A 33 -15.80 17.61 -10.47
CA GLY A 33 -16.20 18.33 -11.68
C GLY A 33 -17.35 17.62 -12.39
N SER A 34 -17.08 17.04 -13.57
CA SER A 34 -18.05 16.27 -14.36
C SER A 34 -17.96 14.75 -14.17
N LYS A 35 -17.16 14.28 -13.20
CA LYS A 35 -16.93 12.86 -12.95
C LYS A 35 -17.56 12.42 -11.64
N ILE A 36 -18.21 11.26 -11.66
CA ILE A 36 -18.63 10.54 -10.46
C ILE A 36 -17.50 9.59 -10.09
N VAL A 37 -16.89 9.81 -8.93
CA VAL A 37 -15.83 8.95 -8.40
C VAL A 37 -16.46 8.00 -7.39
N ILE A 38 -16.28 6.71 -7.63
CA ILE A 38 -16.76 5.64 -6.75
C ILE A 38 -15.55 5.09 -6.02
N THR A 39 -15.52 5.26 -4.71
CA THR A 39 -14.45 4.75 -3.87
C THR A 39 -15.01 3.62 -3.00
N PRO A 40 -14.41 2.41 -3.00
CA PRO A 40 -14.80 1.38 -2.05
C PRO A 40 -14.56 1.91 -0.63
N VAL A 41 -15.63 1.96 0.17
CA VAL A 41 -15.50 2.27 1.60
C VAL A 41 -14.99 1.00 2.21
N GLY A 42 -13.70 0.97 2.51
CA GLY A 42 -13.12 -0.18 3.15
C GLY A 42 -13.87 -0.45 4.45
N THR A 43 -14.42 -1.66 4.61
CA THR A 43 -14.11 -2.37 5.84
C THR A 43 -12.58 -2.31 5.96
N GLY A 44 -12.06 -1.66 6.99
CA GLY A 44 -10.73 -1.01 7.03
C GLY A 44 -9.49 -1.89 6.83
N VAL A 45 -9.36 -2.58 5.69
CA VAL A 45 -8.28 -3.56 5.46
C VAL A 45 -7.04 -2.90 4.83
N LYS A 46 -7.17 -1.78 4.09
CA LYS A 46 -6.00 -1.14 3.46
C LYS A 46 -5.12 -0.36 4.44
N GLU A 47 -5.70 0.36 5.39
CA GLU A 47 -4.93 1.13 6.38
C GLU A 47 -4.31 0.20 7.44
N ASP A 48 -5.09 -0.76 7.93
CA ASP A 48 -4.63 -1.77 8.88
C ASP A 48 -3.52 -2.63 8.32
N ARG A 49 -3.55 -3.04 7.05
CA ARG A 49 -2.53 -3.94 6.52
C ARG A 49 -1.16 -3.29 6.52
N ARG A 50 -1.06 -2.01 6.16
CA ARG A 50 0.20 -1.27 6.18
C ARG A 50 0.66 -0.98 7.61
N ALA A 51 -0.27 -0.62 8.51
CA ALA A 51 0.02 -0.43 9.92
C ALA A 51 0.50 -1.74 10.59
N LYS A 52 -0.22 -2.85 10.39
CA LYS A 52 0.13 -4.20 10.87
C LYS A 52 1.47 -4.68 10.30
N LEU A 53 1.73 -4.43 9.02
CA LEU A 53 3.02 -4.76 8.40
C LEU A 53 4.17 -3.95 9.02
N ARG A 54 3.98 -2.64 9.25
CA ARG A 54 4.99 -1.80 9.95
C ARG A 54 5.20 -2.27 11.38
N ALA A 55 4.13 -2.61 12.11
CA ALA A 55 4.22 -3.11 13.48
C ALA A 55 4.91 -4.49 13.54
N ALA A 56 4.70 -5.36 12.55
CA ALA A 56 5.42 -6.62 12.42
C ALA A 56 6.91 -6.39 12.11
N ALA A 57 7.22 -5.50 11.16
CA ALA A 57 8.59 -5.15 10.83
C ALA A 57 9.35 -4.52 12.02
N ALA A 58 8.69 -3.67 12.81
CA ALA A 58 9.27 -3.08 14.02
C ALA A 58 9.61 -4.15 15.08
N ARG A 59 8.73 -5.14 15.28
CA ARG A 59 8.98 -6.28 16.18
C ARG A 59 10.22 -7.08 15.76
N VAL A 60 10.32 -7.42 14.48
CA VAL A 60 11.48 -8.14 13.94
C VAL A 60 12.76 -7.32 14.09
N ARG A 61 12.71 -6.00 13.84
CA ARG A 61 13.87 -5.11 14.03
C ARG A 61 14.33 -5.05 15.48
N GLY A 62 13.40 -5.12 16.44
CA GLY A 62 13.72 -5.17 17.87
C GLY A 62 14.52 -6.41 18.28
N SER A 63 14.25 -7.55 17.64
CA SER A 63 14.93 -8.83 17.90
C SER A 63 16.31 -9.00 17.23
N LEU A 64 16.73 -8.07 16.38
CA LEU A 64 18.05 -8.12 15.74
C LEU A 64 19.17 -7.92 16.77
N LYS A 65 20.32 -8.57 16.55
CA LYS A 65 21.54 -8.30 17.34
C LYS A 65 22.00 -6.83 17.14
N PRO A 66 22.70 -6.22 18.11
CA PRO A 66 23.11 -4.81 18.04
C PRO A 66 23.85 -4.44 16.74
N GLU A 67 24.67 -5.36 16.22
CA GLU A 67 25.41 -5.24 14.96
C GLU A 67 24.51 -4.95 13.75
N PHE A 68 23.32 -5.57 13.70
CA PHE A 68 22.39 -5.44 12.57
C PHE A 68 21.35 -4.32 12.76
N LYS A 69 21.28 -3.68 13.94
CA LYS A 69 20.31 -2.58 14.18
C LYS A 69 20.69 -1.30 13.45
N GLN A 70 21.99 -1.10 13.26
CA GLN A 70 22.59 0.07 12.61
C GLN A 70 22.57 -0.05 11.09
N LEU A 71 22.45 -1.28 10.56
CA LEU A 71 22.42 -1.57 9.14
C LEU A 71 21.01 -1.40 8.54
N GLY A 72 20.96 -0.90 7.31
CA GLY A 72 19.80 -0.92 6.44
C GLY A 72 19.49 -2.31 5.91
N ALA A 73 18.28 -2.51 5.38
CA ALA A 73 17.86 -3.80 4.82
C ALA A 73 18.80 -4.27 3.68
N ASP A 74 19.21 -3.34 2.81
CA ASP A 74 20.09 -3.65 1.69
C ASP A 74 21.49 -4.09 2.15
N GLU A 75 22.03 -3.45 3.19
CA GLU A 75 23.33 -3.79 3.78
C GLU A 75 23.30 -5.18 4.44
N ILE A 76 22.21 -5.53 5.12
CA ILE A 76 22.00 -6.87 5.68
C ILE A 76 21.95 -7.92 4.54
N MET A 77 21.25 -7.61 3.45
CA MET A 77 21.13 -8.51 2.30
C MET A 77 22.45 -8.67 1.53
N ILE A 78 23.30 -7.65 1.49
CA ILE A 78 24.66 -7.69 0.92
C ILE A 78 25.57 -8.55 1.80
N PHE A 79 25.55 -8.30 3.12
CA PHE A 79 26.31 -9.08 4.10
C PHE A 79 25.97 -10.57 4.06
N LEU A 80 24.69 -10.94 4.02
CA LEU A 80 24.25 -12.34 3.93
C LEU A 80 24.62 -13.01 2.61
N ARG A 81 24.80 -12.23 1.53
CA ARG A 81 25.24 -12.72 0.22
C ARG A 81 26.77 -12.82 0.10
N GLY A 82 27.52 -12.32 1.07
CA GLY A 82 28.99 -12.37 1.07
C GLY A 82 29.64 -11.39 0.09
N GLU A 83 28.91 -10.37 -0.36
CA GLU A 83 29.43 -9.31 -1.22
C GLU A 83 30.07 -8.21 -0.36
N GLU A 84 31.28 -7.76 -0.70
CA GLU A 84 32.00 -6.74 0.06
C GLU A 84 31.33 -5.36 -0.09
N VAL A 85 31.20 -4.62 1.02
CA VAL A 85 30.48 -3.34 1.07
C VAL A 85 31.29 -2.26 0.33
N ALA A 86 30.89 -1.93 -0.90
CA ALA A 86 31.36 -0.69 -1.53
C ALA A 86 30.81 0.52 -0.75
N PRO A 87 31.63 1.56 -0.46
CA PRO A 87 31.19 2.71 0.30
C PRO A 87 30.08 3.46 -0.45
N VAL A 88 28.89 3.52 0.15
CA VAL A 88 27.74 4.25 -0.40
C VAL A 88 28.02 5.76 -0.29
N PRO A 89 27.88 6.55 -1.38
CA PRO A 89 28.10 7.99 -1.30
C PRO A 89 27.07 8.64 -0.37
N VAL A 90 27.58 9.39 0.60
CA VAL A 90 26.80 10.21 1.55
C VAL A 90 25.83 11.08 0.75
N ARG A 91 24.52 10.80 0.85
CA ARG A 91 23.49 11.70 0.33
C ARG A 91 23.56 13.00 1.13
N ARG A 92 24.31 13.98 0.62
CA ARG A 92 24.24 15.38 1.07
C ARG A 92 22.78 15.82 0.91
N GLY A 93 22.13 16.07 2.04
CA GLY A 93 20.80 16.65 2.07
C GLY A 93 20.80 17.96 1.29
N ARG A 94 19.91 18.07 0.30
CA ARG A 94 19.50 19.37 -0.22
C ARG A 94 18.71 20.07 0.88
N ARG A 95 19.23 21.21 1.31
CA ARG A 95 18.45 22.27 1.97
C ARG A 95 17.36 22.76 1.03
#